data_AF-A0A0K6G1N1-F1
#
_entry.id   AF-A0A0K6G1N1-F1
#
_cell.length_a   1.000
_cell.length_b   1.000
_cell.length_c   1.000
_cell.angle_alpha   90.00
_cell.angle_beta   90.00
_cell.angle_gamma   90.00
#
_symmetry.space_group_name_H-M   'P 1'
#
loop_
_entity.id
_entity.type
_entity.pdbx_description
1 polymer ?
#
loop_
_entity_poly.entity_id
_entity_poly.type
_entity_poly.pdbx_seq_one_letter_code
_entity_poly.pdbx_strand_id
1 'polypeptide(L)'
;MNRTEEMAVSGGKGSTANFVWRCGLCKRESSAKFEVASPVQPYTAESNGQFAPLVTLDCRGLEFTNFDPRGIWTCKGVESGTVFDEVDLDEKEWTDYDPKAACPVGIMDIQSQWVRAP
;
A
#
# COMPACT_ATOMS: atom_id res chain seq x y z
N MET A 1 -8.91 -3.18 -0.34
CA MET A 1 -9.17 -2.87 1.07
C MET A 1 -9.04 -1.37 1.23
N ASN A 2 -10.04 -0.69 1.77
CA ASN A 2 -10.02 0.76 1.97
C ASN A 2 -9.47 1.06 3.38
N ARG A 3 -8.65 2.12 3.53
CA ARG A 3 -8.03 2.51 4.81
C ARG A 3 -8.93 3.30 5.75
N THR A 4 -9.96 3.97 5.24
CA THR A 4 -10.85 4.84 6.03
C THR A 4 -12.14 4.14 6.42
N GLU A 5 -12.58 3.18 5.61
CA GLU A 5 -13.81 2.44 5.87
C GLU A 5 -13.53 1.32 6.86
N GLU A 6 -14.43 1.19 7.83
CA GLU A 6 -14.39 0.12 8.83
C GLU A 6 -15.73 -0.61 8.88
N MET A 7 -15.67 -1.92 9.10
CA MET A 7 -16.82 -2.80 9.22
C MET A 7 -16.76 -3.52 10.56
N ALA A 8 -17.93 -3.85 11.12
CA ALA A 8 -18.01 -4.59 12.36
C ALA A 8 -17.45 -6.02 12.20
N VAL A 9 -16.68 -6.47 13.19
CA VAL A 9 -16.18 -7.85 13.30
C VAL A 9 -17.08 -8.61 14.27
N SER A 10 -17.40 -9.87 13.96
CA SER A 10 -18.22 -10.70 14.84
C SER A 10 -17.50 -11.07 16.14
N GLY A 11 -18.27 -11.24 17.22
CA GLY A 11 -17.76 -11.73 18.51
C GLY A 11 -17.04 -10.70 19.40
N GLY A 12 -16.68 -9.52 18.89
CA GLY A 12 -16.12 -8.42 19.68
C GLY A 12 -17.16 -7.32 19.95
N LYS A 13 -17.30 -6.89 21.22
CA LYS A 13 -18.17 -5.73 21.53
C LYS A 13 -17.58 -4.46 20.90
N GLY A 14 -18.15 -4.03 19.78
CA GLY A 14 -17.75 -2.80 19.08
C GLY A 14 -16.43 -2.90 18.31
N SER A 15 -15.93 -4.12 18.05
CA SER A 15 -14.69 -4.29 17.29
C SER A 15 -14.93 -4.07 15.79
N THR A 16 -14.03 -3.32 15.16
CA THR A 16 -14.09 -2.97 13.74
C THR A 16 -12.77 -3.25 13.02
N ALA A 17 -12.84 -3.51 11.71
CA ALA A 17 -11.68 -3.72 10.85
C ALA A 17 -11.92 -3.14 9.46
N ASN A 18 -10.84 -2.82 8.74
CA ASN A 18 -10.91 -2.27 7.39
C ASN A 18 -11.21 -3.33 6.31
N PHE A 19 -11.02 -4.60 6.66
CA PHE A 19 -11.39 -5.73 5.84
C PHE A 19 -11.96 -6.83 6.72
N VAL A 20 -13.16 -7.31 6.39
CA VAL A 20 -13.80 -8.45 7.04
C VAL A 20 -14.24 -9.40 5.95
N TRP A 21 -13.79 -10.65 6.03
CA TRP A 21 -14.06 -11.68 5.04
C TRP A 21 -14.39 -12.99 5.71
N ARG A 22 -15.37 -13.71 5.15
CA ARG A 22 -15.71 -15.06 5.58
C ARG A 22 -15.29 -16.05 4.51
N CYS A 23 -14.43 -17.00 4.88
CA CYS A 23 -13.95 -18.02 3.95
C CYS A 23 -15.12 -18.83 3.40
N GLY A 24 -15.22 -18.90 2.07
CA GLY A 24 -16.29 -19.63 1.39
C GLY A 24 -16.32 -21.12 1.72
N LEU A 25 -15.16 -21.71 2.06
CA LEU A 25 -15.00 -23.12 2.38
C LEU A 25 -15.24 -23.41 3.87
N CYS A 26 -14.38 -22.92 4.77
CA CYS A 26 -14.44 -23.27 6.20
C CYS A 26 -15.39 -22.38 7.02
N LYS A 27 -15.99 -21.36 6.40
CA LYS A 27 -16.93 -20.39 7.01
C LYS A 27 -16.35 -19.58 8.18
N ARG A 28 -15.05 -19.69 8.45
CA ARG A 28 -14.34 -18.86 9.43
C ARG A 28 -14.31 -17.42 8.94
N GLU A 29 -14.58 -16.50 9.86
CA GLU A 29 -14.41 -15.07 9.64
C GLU A 29 -12.96 -14.67 9.92
N SER A 30 -12.45 -13.76 9.11
CA SER A 30 -11.09 -13.24 9.19
C SER A 30 -11.14 -11.75 8.94
N SER A 31 -10.18 -11.03 9.50
CA SER A 31 -10.13 -9.59 9.39
C SER A 31 -8.72 -9.07 9.22
N ALA A 32 -8.61 -7.88 8.63
CA ALA A 32 -7.39 -7.11 8.59
C ALA A 32 -7.68 -5.64 8.92
N LYS A 33 -6.76 -5.00 9.63
CA LYS A 33 -6.84 -3.58 9.99
C LYS A 33 -5.49 -2.92 9.76
N PHE A 34 -5.48 -1.66 9.30
CA PHE A 34 -4.24 -0.89 9.24
C PHE A 34 -3.73 -0.62 10.65
N GLU A 35 -2.45 -0.86 10.90
CA GLU A 35 -1.84 -0.58 12.20
C GLU A 35 -1.72 0.92 12.41
N VAL A 36 -2.38 1.45 13.45
CA VAL A 36 -2.45 2.90 13.71
C VAL A 36 -1.08 3.42 14.16
N ALA A 37 -0.31 2.61 14.91
CA ALA A 37 1.02 2.97 15.36
C ALA A 37 2.07 2.95 14.22
N SER A 38 1.75 2.35 13.08
CA SER A 38 2.63 2.21 11.92
C SER A 38 1.89 2.70 10.67
N PRO A 39 1.74 4.03 10.50
CA PRO A 39 1.02 4.59 9.36
C PRO A 39 1.74 4.26 8.04
N VAL A 40 1.01 4.37 6.94
CA VAL A 40 1.56 4.20 5.58
C VAL A 40 2.77 5.12 5.40
N GLN A 41 3.86 4.55 4.92
CA GLN A 41 5.12 5.25 4.68
C GLN A 41 5.26 5.55 3.17
N PRO A 42 5.88 6.68 2.78
CA PRO A 42 6.28 6.89 1.40
C PRO A 42 7.45 5.96 1.04
N TYR A 43 7.51 5.54 -0.22
CA TYR A 43 8.72 4.97 -0.80
C TYR A 43 9.60 6.11 -1.32
N THR A 44 10.86 6.17 -0.89
CA THR A 44 11.75 7.31 -1.14
C THR A 44 12.96 6.92 -1.98
N ALA A 45 13.66 7.92 -2.54
CA ALA A 45 14.82 7.71 -3.39
C ALA A 45 15.97 7.00 -2.67
N GLU A 46 16.11 7.16 -1.35
CA GLU A 46 17.11 6.47 -0.52
C GLU A 46 16.89 4.94 -0.48
N SER A 47 15.65 4.49 -0.74
CA SER A 47 15.29 3.07 -0.77
C SER A 47 15.41 2.45 -2.16
N ASN A 48 15.86 3.20 -3.17
CA ASN A 48 15.84 2.76 -4.55
C ASN A 48 16.58 1.41 -4.74
N GLY A 49 15.94 0.49 -5.47
CA GLY A 49 16.44 -0.86 -5.70
C GLY A 49 16.40 -1.79 -4.48
N GLN A 50 15.76 -1.38 -3.38
CA GLN A 50 15.63 -2.17 -2.15
C GLN A 50 14.16 -2.26 -1.72
N PHE A 51 13.84 -3.29 -0.94
CA PHE A 51 12.54 -3.33 -0.27
C PHE A 51 12.51 -2.35 0.90
N ALA A 52 11.44 -1.57 0.99
CA ALA A 52 11.18 -0.67 2.11
C ALA A 52 9.79 -0.91 2.70
N PRO A 53 9.59 -0.68 4.01
CA PRO A 53 8.27 -0.76 4.63
C PRO A 53 7.31 0.25 4.00
N LEU A 54 6.14 -0.22 3.56
CA LEU A 54 5.08 0.61 2.98
C LEU A 54 3.86 0.69 3.92
N VAL A 55 3.41 -0.45 4.43
CA VAL A 55 2.22 -0.56 5.27
C VAL A 55 2.35 -1.74 6.24
N THR A 56 1.79 -1.58 7.44
CA THR A 56 1.64 -2.65 8.44
C THR A 56 0.15 -2.95 8.66
N LEU A 57 -0.20 -4.24 8.66
CA LEU A 57 -1.58 -4.70 8.85
C LEU A 57 -1.68 -5.66 10.04
N ASP A 58 -2.59 -5.40 10.99
CA ASP A 58 -3.02 -6.38 12.00
C ASP A 58 -3.97 -7.37 11.32
N CYS A 59 -3.54 -8.62 11.19
CA CYS A 59 -4.25 -9.67 10.48
C CYS A 59 -4.72 -10.76 11.44
N ARG A 60 -6.02 -11.12 11.36
CA ARG A 60 -6.62 -12.19 12.17
C ARG A 60 -7.24 -13.25 11.28
N GLY A 61 -6.63 -14.43 11.25
CA GLY A 61 -7.14 -15.59 10.49
C GLY A 61 -6.89 -15.55 8.99
N LEU A 62 -6.12 -14.58 8.50
CA LEU A 62 -5.70 -14.44 7.10
C LEU A 62 -4.27 -13.91 7.01
N GLU A 63 -3.67 -14.06 5.83
CA GLU A 63 -2.40 -13.43 5.45
C GLU A 63 -2.50 -12.95 4.01
N PHE A 64 -1.90 -11.80 3.71
CA PHE A 64 -1.79 -11.28 2.35
C PHE A 64 -0.58 -11.92 1.66
N THR A 65 -0.77 -12.30 0.40
CA THR A 65 0.26 -13.00 -0.39
C THR A 65 0.78 -12.18 -1.55
N ASN A 66 0.08 -11.11 -1.91
CA ASN A 66 0.46 -10.23 -3.01
C ASN A 66 0.00 -8.80 -2.72
N PHE A 67 0.62 -7.83 -3.40
CA PHE A 67 0.19 -6.44 -3.41
C PHE A 67 0.10 -5.96 -4.85
N ASP A 68 -0.98 -5.25 -5.12
CA ASP A 68 -1.34 -4.75 -6.43
C ASP A 68 -1.39 -3.22 -6.34
N PRO A 69 -0.44 -2.50 -6.97
CA PRO A 69 -0.30 -1.06 -6.83
C PRO A 69 -1.31 -0.29 -7.70
N ARG A 70 -2.24 -0.95 -8.38
CA ARG A 70 -3.25 -0.30 -9.24
C ARG A 70 -3.94 0.88 -8.54
N GLY A 71 -4.22 1.91 -9.34
CA GLY A 71 -4.81 3.18 -8.88
C GLY A 71 -3.85 4.36 -9.00
N ILE A 72 -4.32 5.53 -8.54
CA ILE A 72 -3.62 6.80 -8.71
C ILE A 72 -2.75 7.10 -7.48
N TRP A 73 -1.47 7.37 -7.73
CA TRP A 73 -0.46 7.75 -6.75
C TRP A 73 -0.01 9.19 -6.94
N THR A 74 0.62 9.71 -5.89
CA THR A 74 1.34 10.99 -5.93
C THR A 74 2.83 10.74 -5.66
N CYS A 75 3.70 11.37 -6.45
CA CYS A 75 5.14 11.40 -6.18
C CYS A 75 5.72 12.82 -6.33
N LYS A 76 7.01 12.97 -6.04
CA LYS A 76 7.73 14.24 -6.19
C LYS A 76 9.08 14.01 -6.86
N GLY A 77 9.43 14.91 -7.78
CA GLY A 77 10.78 14.99 -8.34
C GLY A 77 11.80 15.23 -7.21
N VAL A 78 12.85 14.42 -7.17
CA VAL A 78 13.82 14.37 -6.05
C VAL A 78 14.52 15.72 -5.84
N GLU A 79 14.94 16.36 -6.94
CA GLU A 79 15.70 17.62 -6.89
C GLU A 79 14.80 18.85 -6.97
N SER A 80 13.76 18.80 -7.81
CA SER A 80 12.92 19.95 -8.14
C SER A 80 11.74 20.15 -7.18
N GLY A 81 11.33 19.08 -6.49
CA GLY A 81 10.06 19.02 -5.76
C GLY A 81 8.81 19.14 -6.65
N THR A 82 8.93 19.00 -7.98
CA THR A 82 7.76 18.93 -8.90
C THR A 82 6.83 17.82 -8.43
N VAL A 83 5.55 18.15 -8.23
CA VAL A 83 4.54 17.18 -7.79
C VAL A 83 3.89 16.55 -9.00
N PHE A 84 3.77 15.22 -8.98
CA PHE A 84 3.03 14.44 -9.95
C PHE A 84 1.87 13.76 -9.21
N ASP A 85 0.63 14.21 -9.43
CA ASP A 85 -0.56 13.75 -8.70
C ASP A 85 -1.37 12.66 -9.43
N GLU A 86 -0.98 12.33 -10.65
CA GLU A 86 -1.67 11.37 -11.53
C GLU A 86 -0.73 10.23 -11.95
N VAL A 87 -0.06 9.62 -10.98
CA VAL A 87 0.86 8.50 -11.22
C VAL A 87 0.07 7.20 -11.24
N ASP A 88 -0.23 6.70 -12.44
CA ASP A 88 -0.87 5.40 -12.65
C ASP A 88 0.19 4.28 -12.71
N LEU A 89 0.02 3.25 -11.88
CA LEU A 89 0.93 2.11 -11.76
C LEU A 89 0.27 0.79 -12.19
N ASP A 90 -0.81 0.86 -12.99
CA ASP A 90 -1.54 -0.32 -13.46
C ASP A 90 -0.66 -1.30 -14.27
N GLU A 91 0.30 -0.77 -15.05
CA GLU A 91 1.30 -1.56 -15.79
C GLU A 91 2.56 -1.87 -14.96
N LYS A 92 2.56 -1.50 -13.67
CA LYS A 92 3.71 -1.57 -12.75
C LYS A 92 4.91 -0.71 -13.15
N GLU A 93 4.70 0.21 -14.08
CA GLU A 93 5.69 1.13 -14.61
C GLU A 93 5.01 2.48 -14.87
N TRP A 94 5.77 3.56 -14.73
CA TRP A 94 5.32 4.91 -15.03
C TRP A 94 6.52 5.77 -15.43
N THR A 95 6.32 6.64 -16.43
CA THR A 95 7.35 7.57 -16.90
C THR A 95 6.72 8.92 -17.23
N ASP A 96 7.44 9.99 -16.93
CA ASP A 96 7.05 11.36 -17.28
C ASP A 96 8.31 12.23 -17.42
N TYR A 97 8.13 13.55 -17.56
CA TYR A 97 9.21 14.52 -17.66
C TYR A 97 9.08 15.60 -16.58
N ASP A 98 10.17 15.87 -15.86
CA ASP A 98 10.21 16.96 -14.89
C ASP A 98 10.71 18.24 -15.57
N PRO A 99 9.82 19.23 -15.83
CA PRO A 99 10.22 20.46 -16.51
C PRO A 99 11.13 21.36 -15.67
N LYS A 100 11.10 21.25 -14.34
CA LYS A 100 11.94 22.07 -13.46
C LYS A 100 13.36 21.54 -13.36
N ALA A 101 13.51 20.20 -13.34
CA ALA A 101 14.82 19.55 -13.37
C ALA A 101 15.36 19.34 -14.80
N ALA A 102 14.51 19.51 -15.81
CA ALA A 102 14.81 19.26 -17.22
C ALA A 102 15.35 17.83 -17.48
N CYS A 103 14.72 16.83 -16.87
CA CYS A 103 15.11 15.42 -16.98
C CYS A 103 13.89 14.49 -17.03
N PRO A 104 14.02 13.30 -17.65
CA PRO A 104 12.99 12.26 -17.55
C PRO A 104 12.94 11.69 -16.13
N VAL A 105 11.74 11.33 -15.69
CA VAL A 105 11.48 10.68 -14.40
C VAL A 105 10.68 9.40 -14.61
N GLY A 106 10.77 8.46 -13.68
CA GLY A 106 9.99 7.23 -13.78
C GLY A 106 10.06 6.34 -12.55
N ILE A 107 9.12 5.40 -12.50
CA ILE A 107 9.01 4.32 -11.51
C ILE A 107 8.91 3.04 -12.33
N MET A 108 9.84 2.11 -12.15
CA MET A 108 9.94 0.89 -12.96
C MET A 108 10.15 -0.32 -12.06
N ASP A 109 9.96 -1.52 -12.61
CA ASP A 109 10.29 -2.80 -11.96
C ASP A 109 9.65 -2.97 -10.57
N ILE A 110 8.39 -2.57 -10.39
CA ILE A 110 7.72 -2.63 -9.08
C ILE A 110 7.63 -4.07 -8.58
N GLN A 111 8.21 -4.30 -7.41
CA GLN A 111 8.13 -5.55 -6.65
C GLN A 111 7.55 -5.31 -5.26
N SER A 112 6.89 -6.33 -4.72
CA SER A 112 6.31 -6.27 -3.38
C SER A 112 6.52 -7.60 -2.65
N GLN A 113 6.63 -7.52 -1.32
CA GLN A 113 6.66 -8.70 -0.47
C GLN A 113 5.96 -8.40 0.86
N TRP A 114 5.37 -9.43 1.45
CA TRP A 114 4.83 -9.39 2.79
C TRP A 114 5.79 -10.10 3.75
N VAL A 115 6.17 -9.41 4.82
CA VAL A 115 7.01 -9.94 5.89
C VAL A 115 6.28 -9.84 7.23
N ARG A 116 6.61 -10.69 8.19
CA ARG A 116 6.09 -10.54 9.55
C ARG A 116 6.65 -9.24 10.14
N ALA A 117 5.76 -8.39 10.64
CA ALA A 117 6.17 -7.22 11.40
C ALA A 117 6.96 -7.67 12.65
N PRO A 118 8.01 -6.91 13.04
CA PRO A 118 8.83 -7.21 14.21
C PRO A 118 8.06 -7.07 15.53
#